data_AF-A0A660S231-F1
#
_entry.id   AF-A0A660S231-F1
#
_cell.length_a   1.000
_cell.length_b   1.000
_cell.length_c   1.000
_cell.angle_alpha   90.00
_cell.angle_beta   90.00
_cell.angle_gamma   90.00
#
_symmetry.space_group_name_H-M   'P 1'
#
loop_
_entity.id
_entity.type
_entity.pdbx_description
1 polymer ?
#
loop_
_entity_poly.entity_id
_entity_poly.type
_entity_poly.pdbx_seq_one_letter_code
_entity_poly.pdbx_strand_id
1 'polypeptide(L)' 'MPIYEFKCLDCGKTFEKLIFKSEEEKELICPYCKSQKIEKMLSGFYSTCKGSFTSKSSCGGKGFGFS' A
#
# COMPACT_ATOMS: atom_id res chain seq x y z
N MET A 1 -21.59 2.29 -3.79
CA MET A 1 -20.49 3.20 -4.18
C MET A 1 -19.18 2.48 -3.96
N PRO A 2 -18.44 2.09 -5.00
CA PRO A 2 -17.14 1.46 -4.81
C PRO A 2 -16.12 2.51 -4.36
N ILE A 3 -15.73 2.47 -3.10
CA ILE A 3 -14.51 3.12 -2.64
C ILE A 3 -13.33 2.29 -3.14
N TYR A 4 -12.34 2.95 -3.74
CA TYR A 4 -11.10 2.29 -4.16
C TYR A 4 -9.95 2.81 -3.30
N GLU A 5 -9.10 1.90 -2.87
CA GLU A 5 -7.87 2.24 -2.16
C GLU A 5 -6.72 2.32 -3.17
N PHE A 6 -5.82 3.27 -2.98
CA PHE A 6 -4.66 3.50 -3.83
C PHE A 6 -3.40 3.60 -2.98
N LYS A 7 -2.28 3.09 -3.51
CA LYS A 7 -0.96 3.15 -2.88
C LYS A 7 0.03 3.87 -3.79
N CYS A 8 0.69 4.90 -3.28
CA CYS A 8 1.77 5.55 -4.01
C CYS A 8 3.04 4.71 -3.96
N LEU A 9 3.65 4.47 -5.12
CA LEU A 9 4.89 3.69 -5.24
C LEU A 9 6.14 4.50 -4.88
N ASP A 10 6.11 5.83 -4.95
CA ASP A 10 7.27 6.66 -4.60
C ASP A 10 7.36 6.94 -3.09
N CYS A 11 6.25 7.29 -2.44
CA CYS A 11 6.24 7.60 -1.00
C CYS A 11 5.71 6.47 -0.11
N GLY A 12 5.15 5.41 -0.70
CA GLY A 12 4.60 4.27 0.03
C GLY A 12 3.28 4.54 0.76
N LYS A 13 2.73 5.76 0.70
CA LYS A 13 1.49 6.13 1.40
C LYS A 13 0.26 5.62 0.66
N THR A 14 -0.71 5.14 1.42
CA THR A 14 -2.04 4.75 0.94
C THR A 14 -3.04 5.89 1.11
N PHE A 15 -4.05 5.94 0.24
CA PHE A 15 -5.16 6.87 0.31
C PHE A 15 -6.39 6.30 -0.40
N GLU A 16 -7.56 6.73 0.03
CA GLU A 16 -8.85 6.28 -0.50
C GLU A 16 -9.37 7.31 -1.50
N LYS A 17 -9.91 6.87 -2.63
CA LYS A 17 -10.54 7.79 -3.58
C LYS A 17 -11.76 7.19 -4.26
N LEU A 18 -12.78 8.02 -4.40
CA LEU A 18 -13.98 7.73 -5.18
C LEU A 18 -13.65 7.98 -6.64
N ILE A 19 -13.59 6.92 -7.43
CA ILE A 19 -13.42 7.01 -8.88
C ILE A 19 -14.72 6.61 -9.55
N PHE A 20 -15.25 7.52 -10.37
CA PHE A 20 -16.47 7.30 -11.14
C PHE A 20 -16.16 6.87 -12.57
N LYS A 21 -15.02 7.30 -13.12
CA LYS A 21 -14.56 6.94 -14.47
C LYS A 21 -13.12 6.42 -14.48
N SER A 22 -12.84 5.40 -15.27
CA SER A 22 -11.49 4.85 -15.42
C SER A 22 -10.46 5.85 -15.97
N GLU A 23 -10.90 6.93 -16.64
CA GLU A 23 -10.02 8.01 -17.09
C GLU A 23 -9.43 8.80 -15.91
N GLU A 24 -10.21 9.01 -14.85
CA GLU A 24 -9.73 9.71 -13.65
C GLU A 24 -8.60 8.94 -12.96
N GLU A 25 -8.55 7.60 -13.13
CA GLU A 25 -7.49 6.75 -12.60
C GLU A 25 -6.11 7.08 -13.21
N LYS A 26 -6.06 7.46 -14.50
CA LYS A 26 -4.82 7.82 -15.20
C LYS A 26 -4.29 9.19 -14.79
N GLU A 27 -5.18 10.09 -14.39
CA GLU A 27 -4.84 11.44 -13.94
C GLU A 27 -4.69 11.51 -12.41
N LEU A 28 -4.76 10.37 -11.71
CA LEU A 28 -4.53 10.35 -10.28
C LEU A 28 -3.09 10.75 -9.94
N ILE A 29 -3.00 11.60 -8.93
CA ILE A 29 -1.74 12.08 -8.38
C ILE A 29 -1.76 11.85 -6.87
N CYS A 30 -0.64 11.39 -6.32
CA CYS A 30 -0.51 11.22 -4.88
C CYS A 30 -0.65 12.58 -4.17
N PRO A 31 -1.57 12.73 -3.20
CA PRO A 31 -1.76 14.01 -2.49
C PRO A 31 -0.59 14.38 -1.58
N TYR A 32 0.30 13.43 -1.26
CA TYR A 32 1.42 13.65 -0.35
C TYR A 32 2.71 14.07 -1.05
N CYS A 33 3.04 13.44 -2.17
CA CYS A 33 4.31 13.67 -2.89
C CYS A 33 4.12 14.16 -4.33
N LYS A 34 2.88 14.27 -4.82
CA LYS A 34 2.53 14.68 -6.19
C LYS A 34 3.08 13.75 -7.30
N SER A 35 3.41 12.51 -6.95
CA SER A 35 3.77 11.47 -7.92
C SER A 35 2.57 10.95 -8.69
N GLN A 36 2.78 10.61 -9.96
CA GLN A 36 1.81 9.88 -10.80
C GLN A 36 1.94 8.35 -10.68
N LYS A 37 2.96 7.85 -9.96
CA LYS A 37 3.13 6.40 -9.72
C LYS A 37 2.26 5.95 -8.55
N ILE A 38 1.11 5.40 -8.89
CA ILE A 38 0.10 4.97 -7.92
C ILE A 38 -0.48 3.64 -8.41
N GLU A 39 -0.69 2.71 -7.49
CA GLU A 39 -1.34 1.43 -7.76
C GLU A 39 -2.68 1.37 -7.06
N LYS A 40 -3.68 0.78 -7.75
CA LYS A 40 -4.99 0.50 -7.19
C LYS A 40 -4.93 -0.75 -6.32
N MET A 41 -5.22 -0.59 -5.05
CA MET A 41 -5.38 -1.68 -4.09
C MET A 41 -6.82 -2.20 -4.22
N LEU A 42 -7.00 -3.25 -5.01
CA LEU A 42 -8.26 -3.99 -5.04
C LEU A 42 -8.33 -4.82 -3.77
N SER A 43 -9.39 -4.66 -2.98
CA SER A 43 -9.70 -5.53 -1.84
C SER A 43 -10.10 -6.93 -2.32
N GLY A 44 -9.14 -7.66 -2.87
CA GLY A 44 -9.14 -9.10 -2.99
C GLY A 44 -7.91 -9.56 -2.25
N PHE A 45 -8.09 -10.38 -1.22
CA PHE A 45 -7.02 -11.00 -0.43
C PHE A 45 -5.76 -11.31 -1.27
N TYR A 46 -4.78 -10.42 -1.23
CA TYR A 46 -3.41 -10.71 -1.64
C TYR A 46 -2.54 -10.54 -0.42
N SER A 47 -2.51 -11.61 0.37
CA SER A 47 -1.40 -11.95 1.25
C SER A 47 -0.15 -12.14 0.39
N THR A 48 0.46 -11.05 -0.08
CA THR A 48 1.83 -11.08 -0.60
C THR A 48 2.67 -10.19 0.30
N CYS A 49 3.17 -10.83 1.34
CA CYS A 49 4.41 -10.50 2.00
C CYS A 49 5.52 -10.28 0.95
N LYS A 50 5.79 -9.01 0.57
CA LYS A 50 7.09 -8.57 0.05
C LYS A 50 7.16 -7.06 -0.06
N GLY A 51 8.02 -6.48 0.76
CA GLY A 51 8.31 -5.04 0.75
C GLY A 51 9.17 -4.63 1.94
N SER A 52 10.23 -5.39 2.20
CA SER A 52 11.29 -5.02 3.13
C SER A 52 11.90 -3.69 2.71
N PHE A 53 11.62 -2.59 3.41
CA PHE A 53 12.53 -1.45 3.56
C PHE A 53 12.13 -0.61 4.79
N THR A 54 12.16 -1.24 5.95
CA THR A 54 12.61 -0.55 7.17
C THR A 54 13.55 -1.50 7.89
N SER A 55 14.84 -1.34 7.63
CA SER A 55 15.86 -1.76 8.58
C SER A 55 15.67 -0.92 9.84
N LYS A 56 14.75 -1.34 10.71
CA LYS A 56 14.68 -0.87 12.09
C LYS A 56 14.72 -2.08 12.99
N SER A 57 15.96 -2.41 13.34
CA SER A 57 16.33 -3.17 14.53
C SER A 57 15.39 -2.87 15.69
N SER A 58 14.80 -3.90 16.29
CA SER A 58 15.04 -4.27 17.70
C SER A 58 13.96 -5.22 18.24
N CYS A 59 14.48 -6.15 19.05
CA CYS A 59 13.91 -6.85 20.20
C CYS A 59 12.65 -7.75 20.07
N GLY A 60 12.84 -9.00 20.52
CA GLY A 60 11.85 -9.68 21.36
C GLY A 60 11.30 -10.98 20.81
N GLY A 61 11.93 -12.11 21.17
CA GLY A 61 11.36 -13.43 20.89
C GLY A 61 12.27 -14.60 21.24
N LYS A 62 12.77 -14.66 22.48
CA LYS A 62 13.27 -15.92 23.05
C LYS A 62 12.07 -16.86 23.21
N GLY A 63 12.05 -17.96 22.46
CA GLY A 63 11.12 -19.07 22.65
C GLY A 63 11.88 -20.39 22.54
N PHE A 64 12.38 -20.87 23.67
CA PHE A 64 12.89 -22.24 23.85
C PHE A 64 11.70 -23.20 23.97
N GLY A 65 11.75 -24.40 23.39
CA GLY A 65 11.04 -25.55 23.99
C GLY A 65 10.54 -26.70 23.10
N PHE A 66 11.30 -27.80 23.10
CA PHE A 66 10.92 -29.23 23.27
C PHE A 66 9.66 -29.86 22.62
N SER A 67 9.86 -30.78 21.67
CA SER A 67 9.68 -32.25 21.82
C SER A 67 10.35 -32.99 20.66
#